data_AF-R7NHD2-F1
#
_entry.id   AF-R7NHD2-F1
#
_cell.length_a   1.000
_cell.length_b   1.000
_cell.length_c   1.000
_cell.angle_alpha   90.00
_cell.angle_beta   90.00
_cell.angle_gamma   90.00
#
_symmetry.space_group_name_H-M   'P 1'
#
loop_
_entity.id
_entity.type
_entity.pdbx_description
1 polymer ?
#
loop_
_entity_poly.entity_id
_entity_poly.type
_entity_poly.pdbx_seq_one_letter_code
_entity_poly.pdbx_strand_id
1 'polypeptide(L)'
;MTSKGKKHIKYTDEFINDIVNQMNNGVTAYYLAKTNNISIYTIKTWTRKFINHPELYPTAGKKRDRKKDSDLTKEDWKERYEILKKYRAFLKAQREKK
;
A
#
# COMPACT_ATOMS: atom_id res chain seq x y z
N MET A 1 12.28 -8.04 20.58
CA MET A 1 11.84 -6.76 19.95
C MET A 1 12.98 -6.20 19.12
N THR A 2 12.71 -5.68 17.91
CA THR A 2 13.74 -5.06 17.07
C THR A 2 14.15 -3.71 17.65
N SER A 3 15.44 -3.38 17.65
CA SER A 3 15.91 -2.06 18.08
C SER A 3 15.31 -0.96 17.20
N LYS A 4 14.89 0.16 17.82
CA LYS A 4 14.39 1.33 17.11
C LYS A 4 15.46 1.83 16.12
N GLY A 5 15.06 2.18 14.89
CA GLY A 5 15.94 2.75 13.87
C GLY A 5 16.56 1.78 12.85
N LYS A 6 16.33 0.46 12.97
CA LYS A 6 16.77 -0.48 11.92
C LYS A 6 16.00 -0.23 10.61
N LYS A 7 16.73 0.09 9.54
CA LYS A 7 16.15 0.21 8.19
C LYS A 7 15.73 -1.18 7.71
N HIS A 8 14.46 -1.32 7.35
CA HIS A 8 13.97 -2.55 6.74
C HIS A 8 14.37 -2.61 5.27
N ILE A 9 14.96 -3.74 4.85
CA ILE A 9 15.25 -4.02 3.44
C ILE A 9 13.92 -4.13 2.70
N LYS A 10 13.79 -3.41 1.59
CA LYS A 10 12.63 -3.47 0.69
C LYS A 10 13.02 -4.31 -0.52
N TYR A 11 12.15 -5.24 -0.88
CA TYR A 11 12.27 -6.06 -2.08
C TYR A 11 11.26 -5.58 -3.12
N THR A 12 11.62 -5.68 -4.40
CA THR A 12 10.71 -5.37 -5.51
C THR A 12 9.63 -6.44 -5.63
N ASP A 13 8.45 -6.06 -6.13
CA ASP A 13 7.33 -7.00 -6.29
C ASP A 13 7.69 -8.11 -7.31
N GLU A 14 8.46 -7.78 -8.36
CA GLU A 14 9.00 -8.74 -9.33
C GLU A 14 9.85 -9.81 -8.68
N PHE A 15 10.78 -9.41 -7.81
CA PHE A 15 11.66 -10.34 -7.11
C PHE A 15 10.89 -11.23 -6.14
N ILE A 16 9.92 -10.67 -5.42
CA ILE A 16 9.06 -11.45 -4.52
C ILE A 16 8.28 -12.50 -5.32
N ASN A 17 7.73 -12.13 -6.47
CA ASN A 17 6.97 -13.04 -7.33
C ASN A 17 7.84 -14.17 -7.87
N ASP A 18 9.07 -13.89 -8.30
CA ASP A 18 10.02 -14.92 -8.76
C ASP A 18 10.30 -15.96 -7.65
N ILE A 19 10.62 -15.50 -6.44
CA ILE A 19 10.85 -16.38 -5.28
C ILE A 19 9.61 -17.20 -4.93
N VAL A 20 8.42 -16.59 -4.97
CA VAL A 20 7.14 -17.29 -4.71
C VAL A 20 6.87 -18.36 -5.77
N ASN A 21 7.16 -18.09 -7.05
CA ASN A 21 7.01 -19.06 -8.13
C ASN A 21 7.96 -20.24 -7.96
N GLN A 22 9.23 -20.00 -7.61
CA GLN A 22 10.19 -21.07 -7.32
C GLN A 22 9.76 -21.93 -6.12
N MET A 23 9.19 -21.32 -5.08
CA MET A 23 8.60 -22.04 -3.95
C MET A 23 7.41 -22.92 -4.37
N ASN A 24 6.52 -22.40 -5.23
CA ASN A 24 5.41 -23.17 -5.79
C ASN A 24 5.89 -24.37 -6.63
N ASN A 25 7.04 -24.24 -7.29
CA ASN A 25 7.69 -25.34 -8.01
C ASN A 25 8.41 -26.34 -7.10
N GLY A 26 8.29 -26.20 -5.77
CA GLY A 26 8.83 -27.14 -4.79
C GLY A 26 10.26 -26.83 -4.32
N VAL A 27 10.84 -25.68 -4.69
CA VAL A 27 12.16 -25.27 -4.17
C VAL A 27 12.05 -24.91 -2.69
N THR A 28 12.97 -25.41 -1.87
CA THR A 28 12.95 -25.19 -0.43
C THR A 28 13.33 -23.75 -0.06
N ALA A 29 12.59 -23.15 0.87
CA ALA A 29 12.85 -21.79 1.39
C ALA A 29 14.28 -21.59 1.91
N TYR A 30 14.90 -22.63 2.48
CA TYR A 30 16.29 -22.57 2.93
C TYR A 30 17.28 -22.36 1.78
N TYR A 31 17.07 -23.05 0.65
CA TYR A 31 17.92 -22.90 -0.52
C TYR A 31 17.81 -21.48 -1.07
N LEU A 32 16.58 -20.98 -1.27
CA LEU A 32 16.32 -19.62 -1.75
C LEU A 32 16.86 -18.55 -0.80
N ALA A 33 16.81 -18.79 0.51
CA ALA A 33 17.38 -17.90 1.53
C ALA A 33 18.90 -17.79 1.35
N LYS A 34 19.57 -18.92 1.19
CA LYS A 34 21.02 -18.99 1.09
C LYS A 34 21.53 -18.41 -0.23
N THR A 35 20.87 -18.74 -1.36
CA THR A 35 21.28 -18.26 -2.68
C THR A 35 21.09 -16.77 -2.86
N ASN A 36 19.99 -16.22 -2.33
CA ASN A 36 19.68 -14.80 -2.45
C ASN A 36 20.21 -13.95 -1.28
N ASN A 37 20.85 -14.57 -0.28
CA ASN A 37 21.30 -13.94 0.97
C ASN A 37 20.16 -13.20 1.71
N ILE A 38 19.00 -13.85 1.81
CA ILE A 38 17.78 -13.33 2.44
C ILE A 38 17.48 -14.13 3.69
N SER A 39 16.88 -13.50 4.70
CA SER A 39 16.41 -14.22 5.86
C SER A 39 15.35 -15.27 5.48
N ILE A 40 15.53 -16.50 5.95
CA ILE A 40 14.54 -17.57 5.78
C ILE A 40 13.14 -17.17 6.28
N TYR A 41 13.06 -16.31 7.30
CA TYR A 41 11.78 -15.81 7.84
C TYR A 41 11.08 -14.86 6.87
N THR A 42 11.83 -14.11 6.07
CA THR A 42 11.28 -13.26 5.01
C THR A 42 10.59 -14.12 3.96
N ILE A 43 11.25 -15.18 3.51
CA ILE A 43 10.70 -16.11 2.51
C ILE A 43 9.48 -16.85 3.07
N LYS A 44 9.55 -17.37 4.31
CA LYS A 44 8.39 -17.99 4.98
C LYS A 44 7.20 -17.03 5.09
N THR A 45 7.45 -15.74 5.30
CA THR A 45 6.39 -14.72 5.33
C THR A 45 5.74 -14.56 3.96
N TRP A 46 6.51 -14.61 2.88
CA TRP A 46 5.97 -14.60 1.51
C TRP A 46 5.17 -15.86 1.21
N THR A 47 5.70 -17.04 1.55
CA THR A 47 4.97 -18.31 1.42
C THR A 47 3.63 -18.26 2.14
N ARG A 48 3.60 -17.77 3.37
CA ARG A 48 2.34 -17.61 4.12
C ARG A 48 1.35 -16.69 3.40
N LYS A 49 1.81 -15.55 2.90
CA LYS A 49 0.96 -14.52 2.29
C LYS A 49 0.43 -14.87 0.91
N PHE A 50 1.25 -15.54 0.10
CA PHE A 50 0.95 -15.76 -1.32
C PHE A 50 0.56 -17.20 -1.65
N ILE A 51 1.01 -18.19 -0.85
CA ILE A 51 0.80 -19.61 -1.13
C ILE A 51 -0.20 -20.22 -0.13
N ASN A 52 0.09 -20.13 1.18
CA ASN A 52 -0.70 -20.85 2.18
C ASN A 52 -2.04 -20.18 2.49
N HIS A 53 -2.05 -18.85 2.57
CA HIS A 53 -3.23 -18.07 2.99
C HIS A 53 -3.45 -16.81 2.13
N PRO A 54 -3.57 -16.92 0.80
CA PRO A 54 -3.85 -15.76 -0.06
C PRO A 54 -5.16 -15.04 0.32
N GLU A 55 -6.14 -15.76 0.87
CA GLU A 55 -7.43 -15.23 1.34
C GLU A 55 -7.30 -14.22 2.48
N LEU A 56 -6.30 -14.38 3.35
CA LEU A 56 -6.04 -13.45 4.46
C LEU A 56 -5.31 -12.18 3.99
N TYR A 57 -4.74 -12.21 2.78
CA TYR A 57 -3.92 -11.15 2.23
C TYR A 57 -4.31 -10.76 0.80
N PRO A 58 -5.57 -10.33 0.56
CA PRO A 58 -6.07 -9.99 -0.78
C PRO A 58 -5.37 -8.77 -1.42
N THR A 59 -4.61 -8.01 -0.63
CA THR A 59 -3.79 -6.88 -1.07
C THR A 59 -2.28 -7.14 -0.95
N ALA A 60 -1.85 -8.40 -0.79
CA ALA A 60 -0.42 -8.74 -0.82
C ALA A 60 0.22 -8.26 -2.12
N GLY A 61 1.36 -7.56 -2.01
CA GLY A 61 2.06 -6.96 -3.16
C GLY A 61 1.42 -5.67 -3.72
N LYS A 62 0.23 -5.27 -3.27
CA LYS A 62 -0.37 -3.99 -3.67
C LYS A 62 0.02 -2.89 -2.71
N LYS A 63 0.53 -1.77 -3.24
CA LYS A 63 0.75 -0.56 -2.44
C LYS A 63 -0.61 -0.07 -1.92
N ARG A 64 -0.78 -0.03 -0.59
CA ARG A 64 -1.89 0.67 0.08
C ARG A 64 -1.64 2.18 0.09
N ASP A 65 -1.24 2.72 -1.04
CA ASP A 65 -1.12 4.16 -1.14
C ASP A 65 -2.53 4.74 -1.08
N ARG A 66 -2.69 5.83 -0.32
CA ARG A 66 -3.90 6.64 -0.40
C ARG A 66 -4.03 7.06 -1.86
N LYS A 67 -5.13 6.66 -2.52
CA LYS A 67 -5.47 7.19 -3.84
C LYS A 67 -5.39 8.71 -3.73
N LYS A 68 -4.43 9.32 -4.42
CA LYS A 68 -4.46 10.77 -4.62
C LYS A 68 -5.70 11.00 -5.48
N ASP A 69 -6.50 11.99 -5.14
CA ASP A 69 -7.54 12.49 -6.05
C ASP A 69 -6.82 13.16 -7.22
N SER A 70 -6.23 12.37 -8.12
CA SER A 70 -5.37 12.83 -9.22
C SER A 70 -6.16 13.15 -10.49
N ASP A 71 -7.45 12.82 -10.52
CA ASP A 71 -8.35 13.08 -11.66
C ASP A 71 -9.22 14.32 -11.47
N LEU A 72 -8.85 15.23 -10.55
CA LEU A 72 -9.56 16.50 -10.44
C LEU A 72 -9.17 17.44 -11.57
N THR A 73 -10.12 17.74 -12.45
CA THR A 73 -9.98 18.70 -13.53
C THR A 73 -10.04 20.14 -13.03
N LYS A 74 -9.65 21.10 -13.87
CA LYS A 74 -9.77 22.53 -13.57
C LYS A 74 -11.23 22.95 -13.33
N GLU A 75 -12.18 22.26 -13.94
CA GLU A 75 -13.62 22.47 -13.77
C GLU A 75 -14.10 22.01 -12.39
N ASP A 76 -13.66 20.82 -11.94
CA ASP A 76 -13.97 20.32 -10.59
C ASP A 76 -13.50 21.29 -9.50
N TRP A 77 -12.35 21.93 -9.71
CA TRP A 77 -11.83 22.95 -8.78
C TRP A 77 -12.67 24.24 -8.77
N LYS A 78 -13.22 24.65 -9.93
CA LYS A 78 -14.12 25.81 -10.01
C LYS A 78 -15.44 25.53 -9.28
N GLU A 79 -16.04 24.36 -9.50
CA GLU A 79 -17.29 23.98 -8.84
C GLU A 79 -17.13 23.94 -7.32
N ARG A 80 -16.05 23.34 -6.83
CA ARG A 80 -15.71 23.33 -5.39
C ARG A 80 -15.57 24.75 -4.83
N TYR A 81 -14.92 25.64 -5.58
CA TYR A 81 -14.75 27.02 -5.17
C TYR A 81 -16.09 27.77 -5.10
N GLU A 82 -16.98 27.55 -6.07
CA GLU A 82 -18.32 28.16 -6.06
C GLU A 82 -19.17 27.67 -4.90
N ILE A 83 -19.13 26.37 -4.58
CA ILE A 83 -19.82 25.79 -3.43
C ILE A 83 -19.31 26.45 -2.13
N LEU A 84 -17.99 26.54 -1.96
CA LEU A 84 -17.37 27.21 -0.82
C LEU A 84 -17.75 28.68 -0.72
N LYS A 85 -17.81 29.39 -1.84
CA LYS A 85 -18.19 30.81 -1.90
C LYS A 85 -19.65 31.01 -1.48
N LYS A 86 -20.57 30.20 -2.01
CA LYS A 86 -22.01 30.23 -1.65
C LYS A 86 -22.22 29.88 -0.18
N TYR A 87 -21.54 28.85 0.32
CA TYR A 87 -21.63 28.45 1.73
C TYR A 87 -21.09 29.52 2.68
N ARG A 88 -19.98 30.17 2.32
CA ARG A 88 -19.43 31.30 3.11
C ARG A 88 -20.41 32.47 3.16
N ALA A 89 -21.06 32.80 2.04
CA ALA A 89 -22.07 33.86 1.99
C ALA A 89 -23.28 33.51 2.87
N PHE A 90 -23.75 32.26 2.81
CA PHE A 90 -24.83 31.76 3.66
C PHE A 90 -24.51 31.87 5.16
N LEU A 91 -23.32 31.44 5.58
CA LEU A 91 -22.89 31.55 6.98
C LEU A 91 -22.79 32.99 7.47
N LYS A 92 -22.36 33.91 6.60
CA LYS A 92 -22.29 35.34 6.94
C LYS A 92 -23.70 35.92 7.15
N ALA A 93 -24.63 35.62 6.23
CA ALA A 93 -26.02 36.05 6.34
C ALA A 93 -26.73 35.46 7.57
N GLN A 94 -26.39 34.23 7.98
CA GLN A 94 -26.88 33.63 9.22
C GLN A 94 -26.34 34.36 10.47
N ARG A 95 -25.08 34.82 10.45
CA ARG A 95 -24.49 35.55 11.58
C ARG A 95 -25.03 36.97 11.74
N GLU A 96 -25.36 37.64 10.64
CA GLU A 96 -25.92 39.01 10.67
C GLU A 96 -27.40 39.06 11.09
N LYS A 97 -28.10 37.93 11.05
CA LYS A 97 -29.49 37.80 11.53
C LYS A 97 -29.61 37.49 13.03
N LYS A 98 -28.49 37.24 13.71
CA LYS A 98 -28.42 36.91 15.14
C LYS A 98 -28.00 38.12 15.93
#